data_AF-A0A9W8KDN7-F1
#
_entry.id   AF-A0A9W8KDN7-F1
#
_cell.length_a   1.000
_cell.length_b   1.000
_cell.length_c   1.000
_cell.angle_alpha   90.00
_cell.angle_beta   90.00
_cell.angle_gamma   90.00
#
_symmetry.space_group_name_H-M   'P 1'
#
loop_
_entity.id
_entity.type
_entity.pdbx_description
1 polymer ?
#
loop_
_entity_poly.entity_id
_entity_poly.type
_entity_poly.pdbx_seq_one_letter_code
_entity_poly.pdbx_strand_id
1 'polypeptide(L)'
;MTAKAFEWVKASNGAIPSNAIAQGVERDGRSLYIARAFFKGGLHPGKAAPHLANGGFATGYGGQAIELNEYFVLCGDINQAQWIAEKGPVPRHGHGPALVEGGHEANGEPLYIAKANFNSSQQLGKAGHHLSQGMNFVFGNYEQSQKDYMVLAYR
;
A
#
# COMPACT_ATOMS: atom_id res chain seq x y z
N MET A 1 5.70 -21.88 17.62
CA MET A 1 5.56 -21.45 16.21
C MET A 1 4.92 -20.07 16.24
N THR A 2 5.67 -19.01 15.95
CA THR A 2 5.09 -17.67 15.85
C THR A 2 4.14 -17.65 14.66
N ALA A 3 2.87 -17.32 14.90
CA ALA A 3 1.94 -17.07 13.81
C ALA A 3 2.51 -15.94 12.95
N LYS A 4 2.45 -16.08 11.63
CA LYS A 4 2.87 -15.04 10.71
C LYS A 4 1.98 -13.81 10.97
N ALA A 5 2.57 -12.66 11.33
CA ALA A 5 1.81 -11.46 11.73
C ALA A 5 0.81 -11.02 10.65
N PHE A 6 1.21 -11.17 9.38
CA PHE A 6 0.38 -10.88 8.22
C PHE A 6 0.44 -11.96 7.15
N GLU A 7 -0.64 -12.05 6.39
CA GLU A 7 -0.79 -12.92 5.23
C GLU A 7 -1.27 -12.12 4.02
N TRP A 8 -0.76 -12.48 2.83
CA TRP A 8 -1.23 -11.93 1.57
C TRP A 8 -2.21 -12.92 0.95
N VAL A 9 -3.50 -12.60 0.99
CA VAL A 9 -4.57 -13.48 0.52
C VAL A 9 -4.96 -13.07 -0.89
N LYS A 10 -4.95 -14.02 -1.84
CA LYS A 10 -5.36 -13.77 -3.23
C LYS A 10 -6.83 -13.34 -3.26
N ALA A 11 -7.13 -12.29 -4.01
CA ALA A 11 -8.48 -11.80 -4.23
C ALA A 11 -8.61 -11.26 -5.66
N SER A 12 -9.84 -11.10 -6.12
CA SER A 12 -10.13 -10.56 -7.44
C SER A 12 -11.52 -9.95 -7.52
N ASN A 13 -11.76 -9.15 -8.57
CA ASN A 13 -13.06 -8.62 -8.94
C ASN A 13 -13.80 -7.92 -7.77
N GLY A 14 -13.07 -7.11 -7.00
CA GLY A 14 -13.62 -6.38 -5.85
C GLY A 14 -13.80 -7.19 -4.57
N ALA A 15 -13.45 -8.48 -4.56
CA ALA A 15 -13.52 -9.30 -3.35
C ALA A 15 -12.52 -8.79 -2.29
N ILE A 16 -12.95 -8.82 -1.02
CA ILE A 16 -12.14 -8.48 0.13
C ILE A 16 -12.27 -9.60 1.17
N PRO A 17 -11.16 -10.23 1.62
CA PRO A 17 -11.19 -11.24 2.68
C PRO A 17 -11.68 -10.69 4.02
N SER A 18 -12.25 -11.56 4.86
CA SER A 18 -12.87 -11.17 6.15
C SER A 18 -11.90 -10.59 7.18
N ASN A 19 -10.61 -10.96 7.11
CA ASN A 19 -9.55 -10.50 8.00
C ASN A 19 -8.63 -9.45 7.34
N ALA A 20 -9.12 -8.77 6.30
CA ALA A 20 -8.40 -7.73 5.59
C ALA A 20 -8.16 -6.49 6.45
N ILE A 21 -6.97 -5.90 6.31
CA ILE A 21 -6.57 -4.72 7.06
C ILE A 21 -7.07 -3.45 6.36
N ALA A 22 -8.16 -2.89 6.88
CA ALA A 22 -8.71 -1.59 6.48
C ALA A 22 -7.94 -0.46 7.19
N GLN A 23 -7.04 0.21 6.48
CA GLN A 23 -6.21 1.30 7.02
C GLN A 23 -6.18 2.55 6.13
N GLY A 24 -7.02 2.58 5.10
CA GLY A 24 -7.33 3.78 4.35
C GLY A 24 -8.83 4.05 4.34
N VAL A 25 -9.21 5.24 3.91
CA VAL A 25 -10.60 5.67 3.83
C VAL A 25 -10.75 6.69 2.71
N GLU A 26 -11.80 6.55 1.90
CA GLU A 26 -12.21 7.55 0.92
C GLU A 26 -12.91 8.74 1.59
N ARG A 27 -13.12 9.83 0.83
CA ARG A 27 -13.76 11.06 1.36
C ARG A 27 -15.17 10.84 1.91
N ASP A 28 -15.87 9.84 1.38
CA ASP A 28 -17.24 9.48 1.78
C ASP A 28 -17.27 8.44 2.92
N GLY A 29 -16.12 8.11 3.51
CA GLY A 29 -16.01 7.19 4.63
C GLY A 29 -15.88 5.72 4.23
N ARG A 30 -15.94 5.37 2.94
CA ARG A 30 -15.74 3.97 2.50
C ARG A 30 -14.29 3.53 2.73
N SER A 31 -14.13 2.33 3.28
CA SER A 31 -12.81 1.78 3.61
C SER A 31 -11.98 1.44 2.37
N LEU A 32 -10.67 1.62 2.51
CA LEU A 32 -9.64 1.13 1.59
C LEU A 32 -8.75 0.13 2.33
N TYR A 33 -8.42 -0.96 1.65
CA TYR A 33 -7.66 -2.07 2.20
C TYR A 33 -6.24 -2.09 1.63
N ILE A 34 -5.29 -2.48 2.47
CA ILE A 34 -3.88 -2.64 2.05
C ILE A 34 -3.81 -3.80 1.07
N ALA A 35 -3.32 -3.55 -0.13
CA ALA A 35 -3.24 -4.55 -1.18
C ALA A 35 -1.96 -4.41 -2.00
N ARG A 36 -1.70 -5.42 -2.84
CA ARG A 36 -0.63 -5.40 -3.85
C ARG A 36 -1.02 -6.21 -5.08
N ALA A 37 -0.42 -5.90 -6.22
CA ALA A 37 -0.60 -6.67 -7.44
C ALA A 37 0.68 -6.71 -8.29
N PHE A 38 0.82 -7.74 -9.10
CA PHE A 38 1.90 -7.83 -10.07
C PHE A 38 1.63 -6.89 -11.24
N PHE A 39 2.62 -6.09 -11.61
CA PHE A 39 2.55 -5.23 -12.79
C PHE A 39 3.95 -4.96 -13.34
N LYS A 40 4.13 -5.12 -14.66
CA LYS A 40 5.41 -4.87 -15.37
C LYS A 40 6.65 -5.48 -14.71
N GLY A 41 6.54 -6.72 -14.23
CA GLY A 41 7.64 -7.45 -13.59
C GLY A 41 7.93 -7.06 -12.13
N GLY A 42 7.20 -6.09 -11.57
CA GLY A 42 7.23 -5.75 -10.15
C GLY A 42 5.98 -6.25 -9.41
N LEU A 43 5.99 -6.05 -8.10
CA LEU A 43 4.89 -6.33 -7.19
C LEU A 43 4.61 -5.04 -6.41
N HIS A 44 3.53 -4.36 -6.75
CA HIS A 44 3.31 -2.98 -6.32
C HIS A 44 2.24 -2.88 -5.24
N PRO A 45 2.56 -2.28 -4.08
CA PRO A 45 1.57 -1.92 -3.07
C PRO A 45 0.62 -0.84 -3.55
N GLY A 46 -0.63 -0.95 -3.15
CA GLY A 46 -1.70 -0.02 -3.50
C GLY A 46 -2.90 -0.17 -2.57
N LYS A 47 -4.08 0.16 -3.11
CA LYS A 47 -5.36 0.07 -2.40
C LYS A 47 -6.30 -0.89 -3.09
N ALA A 48 -7.06 -1.66 -2.31
CA ALA A 48 -8.20 -2.43 -2.81
C ALA A 48 -9.49 -2.01 -2.12
N ALA A 49 -10.61 -2.06 -2.83
CA ALA A 49 -11.95 -2.01 -2.27
C ALA A 49 -12.99 -2.43 -3.33
N PRO A 50 -14.19 -2.91 -2.92
CA PRO A 50 -15.21 -3.37 -3.86
C PRO A 50 -15.72 -2.27 -4.81
N HIS A 51 -15.55 -1.00 -4.44
CA HIS A 51 -16.04 0.15 -5.18
C HIS A 51 -14.99 0.81 -6.08
N LEU A 52 -13.75 0.30 -6.10
CA LEU A 52 -12.75 0.77 -7.05
C LEU A 52 -13.06 0.22 -8.44
N ALA A 53 -12.77 1.02 -9.47
CA ALA A 53 -13.02 0.64 -10.86
C ALA A 53 -12.20 -0.60 -11.28
N ASN A 54 -12.61 -1.19 -12.41
CA ASN A 54 -11.85 -2.21 -13.14
C ASN A 54 -11.32 -3.38 -12.29
N GLY A 55 -12.14 -3.83 -11.35
CA GLY A 55 -11.89 -5.07 -10.62
C GLY A 55 -11.32 -4.91 -9.22
N GLY A 56 -11.27 -3.69 -8.68
CA GLY A 56 -11.22 -3.51 -7.22
C GLY A 56 -9.85 -3.25 -6.62
N PHE A 57 -8.79 -3.08 -7.43
CA PHE A 57 -7.45 -2.69 -6.99
C PHE A 57 -6.88 -1.54 -7.82
N ALA A 58 -6.14 -0.64 -7.16
CA ALA A 58 -5.42 0.45 -7.81
C ALA A 58 -4.01 0.66 -7.21
N THR A 59 -3.02 0.88 -8.08
CA THR A 59 -1.64 1.27 -7.74
C THR A 59 -1.10 2.32 -8.70
N GLY A 60 -0.12 3.11 -8.27
CA GLY A 60 0.59 4.06 -9.13
C GLY A 60 1.75 3.39 -9.88
N TYR A 61 1.94 3.76 -11.15
CA TYR A 61 3.13 3.40 -11.93
C TYR A 61 3.39 4.44 -13.03
N GLY A 62 4.61 4.99 -13.08
CA GLY A 62 5.03 5.88 -14.16
C GLY A 62 4.18 7.15 -14.28
N GLY A 63 3.64 7.66 -13.17
CA GLY A 63 2.76 8.83 -13.14
C GLY A 63 1.28 8.54 -13.39
N GLN A 64 0.90 7.28 -13.65
CA GLN A 64 -0.47 6.90 -13.98
C GLN A 64 -1.09 5.99 -12.91
N ALA A 65 -2.42 6.07 -12.80
CA ALA A 65 -3.20 5.07 -12.07
C ALA A 65 -3.29 3.78 -12.89
N ILE A 66 -2.95 2.67 -12.25
CA ILE A 66 -3.07 1.33 -12.80
C ILE A 66 -4.14 0.60 -12.01
N GLU A 67 -5.17 0.13 -12.71
CA GLU A 67 -6.29 -0.60 -12.14
C GLU A 67 -6.22 -2.05 -12.61
N LEU A 68 -6.37 -3.00 -11.69
CA LEU A 68 -6.26 -4.43 -11.96
C LEU A 68 -7.37 -5.19 -11.24
N ASN A 69 -7.74 -6.34 -11.78
CA ASN A 69 -8.78 -7.20 -11.23
C ASN A 69 -8.24 -8.41 -10.45
N GLU A 70 -6.95 -8.70 -10.49
CA GLU A 70 -6.30 -9.73 -9.70
C GLU A 70 -5.23 -9.10 -8.79
N TYR A 71 -5.31 -9.38 -7.50
CA TYR A 71 -4.46 -8.77 -6.48
C TYR A 71 -4.37 -9.65 -5.23
N PHE A 72 -3.60 -9.19 -4.26
CA PHE A 72 -3.51 -9.77 -2.93
C PHE A 72 -3.85 -8.72 -1.90
N VAL A 73 -4.66 -9.08 -0.91
CA VAL A 73 -5.04 -8.21 0.20
C VAL A 73 -4.25 -8.61 1.44
N LEU A 74 -3.69 -7.63 2.14
CA LEU A 74 -3.00 -7.87 3.41
C LEU A 74 -4.04 -8.15 4.49
N CYS A 75 -3.88 -9.28 5.14
CA CYS A 75 -4.77 -9.78 6.17
C CYS A 75 -3.98 -10.10 7.44
N GLY A 76 -4.60 -9.96 8.61
CA GLY A 76 -3.98 -10.24 9.90
C GLY A 76 -4.37 -9.25 10.99
N ASP A 77 -3.60 -9.23 12.08
CA ASP A 77 -3.86 -8.36 13.22
C ASP A 77 -3.03 -7.08 13.14
N ILE A 78 -3.67 -5.95 12.83
CA ILE A 78 -3.03 -4.64 12.75
C ILE A 78 -2.33 -4.23 14.05
N ASN A 79 -2.69 -4.83 15.20
CA ASN A 79 -2.01 -4.55 16.47
C ASN A 79 -0.58 -5.11 16.54
N GLN A 80 -0.17 -5.96 15.60
CA GLN A 80 1.22 -6.41 15.45
C GLN A 80 2.08 -5.43 14.64
N ALA A 81 1.51 -4.31 14.19
CA ALA A 81 2.22 -3.26 13.49
C ALA A 81 1.94 -1.87 14.07
N GLN A 82 2.75 -0.93 13.61
CA GLN A 82 2.66 0.48 13.92
C GLN A 82 2.93 1.30 12.66
N TRP A 83 2.34 2.48 12.63
CA TRP A 83 2.61 3.47 11.60
C TRP A 83 3.71 4.41 12.10
N ILE A 84 4.80 4.52 11.35
CA ILE A 84 5.92 5.42 11.66
C ILE A 84 5.87 6.59 10.69
N ALA A 85 5.97 7.82 11.22
CA ALA A 85 6.01 9.02 10.41
C ALA A 85 7.34 9.11 9.66
N GLU A 86 7.28 9.41 8.37
CA GLU A 86 8.43 9.51 7.49
C GLU A 86 8.36 10.73 6.58
N LYS A 87 9.54 11.18 6.14
CA LYS A 87 9.66 12.31 5.22
C LYS A 87 10.63 12.04 4.07
N GLY A 88 10.13 12.15 2.83
CA GLY A 88 10.93 11.87 1.64
C GLY A 88 11.20 10.37 1.47
N PRO A 89 12.32 9.97 0.83
CA PRO A 89 12.61 8.56 0.59
C PRO A 89 12.74 7.77 1.89
N VAL A 90 12.28 6.51 1.86
CA VAL A 90 12.51 5.59 2.98
C VAL A 90 14.02 5.41 3.20
N PRO A 91 14.54 5.52 4.44
CA PRO A 91 15.96 5.29 4.71
C PRO A 91 16.41 3.89 4.28
N ARG A 92 17.57 3.77 3.60
CA ARG A 92 18.14 2.47 3.18
C ARG A 92 18.48 1.57 4.38
N HIS A 93 18.83 2.17 5.51
CA HIS A 93 19.17 1.51 6.76
C HIS A 93 18.58 2.33 7.91
N GLY A 94 17.80 1.69 8.77
CA GLY A 94 17.14 2.37 9.90
C GLY A 94 17.54 1.73 11.24
N HIS A 95 17.76 2.57 12.24
CA HIS A 95 17.89 2.18 13.67
C HIS A 95 16.51 1.94 14.32
N GLY A 96 15.48 1.66 13.51
CA GLY A 96 14.08 1.57 13.91
C GLY A 96 13.46 0.19 13.66
N PRO A 97 12.16 0.05 13.93
CA PRO A 97 11.43 -1.19 13.69
C PRO A 97 11.49 -1.62 12.22
N ALA A 98 11.46 -2.93 11.97
CA ALA A 98 11.48 -3.48 10.62
C ALA A 98 10.22 -3.05 9.85
N LEU A 99 10.41 -2.46 8.67
CA LEU A 99 9.31 -2.04 7.81
C LEU A 99 8.61 -3.24 7.17
N VAL A 100 7.30 -3.13 6.94
CA VAL A 100 6.53 -4.17 6.25
C VAL A 100 6.71 -3.99 4.75
N GLU A 101 7.53 -4.85 4.14
CA GLU A 101 7.69 -4.91 2.70
C GLU A 101 6.36 -5.33 2.04
N GLY A 102 5.85 -4.46 1.18
CA GLY A 102 4.65 -4.69 0.39
C GLY A 102 4.93 -5.34 -0.94
N GLY A 103 6.14 -5.15 -1.50
CA GLY A 103 6.58 -5.79 -2.72
C GLY A 103 7.89 -5.18 -3.22
N HIS A 104 8.08 -5.15 -4.54
CA HIS A 104 9.31 -4.67 -5.15
C HIS A 104 9.07 -4.03 -6.52
N GLU A 105 10.03 -3.23 -6.96
CA GLU A 105 10.19 -2.87 -8.36
C GLU A 105 10.71 -4.06 -9.18
N ALA A 106 10.66 -3.96 -10.52
CA ALA A 106 11.14 -5.02 -11.42
C ALA A 106 12.66 -5.32 -11.29
N ASN A 107 13.44 -4.34 -10.81
CA ASN A 107 14.87 -4.50 -10.53
C ASN A 107 15.15 -5.11 -9.14
N GLY A 108 14.10 -5.44 -8.38
CA GLY A 108 14.20 -5.98 -7.02
C GLY A 108 14.31 -4.94 -5.91
N GLU A 109 14.28 -3.63 -6.21
CA GLU A 109 14.26 -2.60 -5.15
C GLU A 109 12.97 -2.71 -4.32
N PRO A 110 13.07 -2.77 -2.97
CA PRO A 110 11.92 -3.01 -2.13
C PRO A 110 10.96 -1.82 -2.10
N LEU A 111 9.67 -2.14 -2.01
CA LEU A 111 8.56 -1.22 -1.83
C LEU A 111 7.84 -1.54 -0.52
N TYR A 112 7.61 -0.52 0.28
CA TYR A 112 6.97 -0.60 1.59
C TYR A 112 5.54 -0.08 1.54
N ILE A 113 4.70 -0.59 2.44
CA ILE A 113 3.33 -0.14 2.60
C ILE A 113 3.33 1.26 3.24
N ALA A 114 2.69 2.22 2.57
CA ALA A 114 2.62 3.59 3.04
C ALA A 114 1.18 4.12 3.04
N LYS A 115 0.93 5.12 3.88
CA LYS A 115 -0.33 5.87 3.90
C LYS A 115 -0.12 7.36 4.15
N ALA A 116 -0.99 8.19 3.58
CA ALA A 116 -1.03 9.62 3.85
C ALA A 116 -2.47 10.14 3.88
N ASN A 117 -2.67 11.20 4.67
CA ASN A 117 -3.88 11.99 4.58
C ASN A 117 -3.79 12.89 3.35
N PHE A 118 -4.81 12.86 2.50
CA PHE A 118 -4.87 13.66 1.28
C PHE A 118 -6.31 14.03 0.95
N ASN A 119 -6.60 15.31 0.72
CA ASN A 119 -7.94 15.79 0.36
C ASN A 119 -9.09 15.18 1.18
N SER A 120 -9.03 15.27 2.51
CA SER A 120 -10.02 14.70 3.45
C SER A 120 -10.23 13.19 3.35
N SER A 121 -9.22 12.46 2.90
CA SER A 121 -9.19 10.99 2.82
C SER A 121 -7.86 10.47 3.40
N GLN A 122 -7.76 9.15 3.61
CA GLN A 122 -6.50 8.48 3.95
C GLN A 122 -6.18 7.47 2.85
N GLN A 123 -5.19 7.77 2.02
CA GLN A 123 -4.84 6.99 0.85
C GLN A 123 -3.69 6.03 1.17
N LEU A 124 -3.75 4.83 0.56
CA LEU A 124 -2.74 3.78 0.68
C LEU A 124 -1.91 3.72 -0.60
N GLY A 125 -0.64 3.37 -0.45
CA GLY A 125 0.27 3.27 -1.58
C GLY A 125 1.61 2.66 -1.20
N LYS A 126 2.65 3.09 -1.91
CA LYS A 126 4.00 2.56 -1.84
C LYS A 126 5.01 3.63 -1.47
N ALA A 127 6.01 3.27 -0.69
CA ALA A 127 7.19 4.09 -0.45
C ALA A 127 8.45 3.26 -0.70
N GLY A 128 9.56 3.91 -1.02
CA GLY A 128 10.82 3.25 -1.31
C GLY A 128 11.97 4.24 -1.17
N HIS A 129 13.17 3.71 -0.98
CA HIS A 129 14.37 4.54 -0.83
C HIS A 129 14.77 5.24 -2.15
N HIS A 130 14.30 4.73 -3.29
CA HIS A 130 14.47 5.30 -4.63
C HIS A 130 13.34 6.28 -5.01
N LEU A 131 12.26 6.35 -4.23
CA LEU A 131 11.13 7.25 -4.49
C LEU A 131 11.41 8.63 -3.87
N SER A 132 12.02 9.52 -4.67
CA SER A 132 12.52 10.84 -4.23
C SER A 132 11.45 11.77 -3.63
N GLN A 133 10.18 11.60 -4.00
CA GLN A 133 9.07 12.44 -3.54
C GLN A 133 8.31 11.86 -2.34
N GLY A 134 8.81 10.78 -1.72
CA GLY A 134 8.16 10.13 -0.59
C GLY A 134 7.26 8.98 -1.02
N MET A 135 6.06 8.91 -0.46
CA MET A 135 5.10 7.88 -0.88
C MET A 135 4.43 8.26 -2.20
N ASN A 136 4.13 7.24 -3.00
CA ASN A 136 3.28 7.32 -4.18
C ASN A 136 1.95 6.59 -3.92
N PHE A 137 0.84 7.15 -4.38
CA PHE A 137 -0.51 6.57 -4.25
C PHE A 137 -1.41 7.01 -5.39
N VAL A 138 -2.55 6.34 -5.58
CA VAL A 138 -3.53 6.72 -6.60
C VAL A 138 -4.61 7.61 -6.01
N PHE A 139 -4.87 8.74 -6.66
CA PHE A 139 -6.03 9.59 -6.38
C PHE A 139 -6.67 10.07 -7.69
N GLY A 140 -7.94 9.74 -7.92
CA GLY A 140 -8.55 9.87 -9.24
C GLY A 140 -7.83 8.98 -10.26
N ASN A 141 -7.50 9.54 -11.43
CA ASN A 141 -6.87 8.81 -12.54
C ASN A 141 -5.33 8.92 -12.55
N TYR A 142 -4.73 9.47 -11.49
CA TYR A 142 -3.31 9.82 -11.48
C TYR A 142 -2.57 9.21 -10.28
N GLU A 143 -1.28 8.91 -10.50
CA GLU A 143 -0.34 8.69 -9.41
C GLU A 143 0.05 10.04 -8.81
N GLN A 144 -0.20 10.18 -7.50
CA GLN A 144 0.20 11.31 -6.68
C GLN A 144 1.41 10.93 -5.84
N SER A 145 2.13 11.94 -5.34
CA SER A 145 3.20 11.75 -4.37
C SER A 145 3.09 12.73 -3.21
N GLN A 146 3.55 12.32 -2.02
CA GLN A 146 3.59 13.16 -0.83
C GLN A 146 4.84 12.88 0.00
N LYS A 147 5.55 13.96 0.35
CA LYS A 147 6.80 13.87 1.12
C LYS A 147 6.56 13.46 2.56
N ASP A 148 5.53 13.99 3.21
CA ASP A 148 5.20 13.67 4.60
C ASP A 148 4.10 12.59 4.63
N TYR A 149 4.43 11.42 5.17
CA TYR A 149 3.56 10.24 5.16
C TYR A 149 3.86 9.32 6.35
N MET A 150 3.17 8.18 6.41
CA MET A 150 3.44 7.11 7.35
C MET A 150 3.81 5.82 6.61
N VAL A 151 4.80 5.09 7.12
CA VAL A 151 5.17 3.74 6.65
C VAL A 151 4.77 2.70 7.70
N LEU A 152 4.32 1.52 7.25
CA LEU A 152 3.96 0.44 8.15
C LEU A 152 5.21 -0.32 8.60
N ALA A 153 5.34 -0.54 9.90
CA ALA A 153 6.43 -1.29 10.50
C ALA A 153 5.89 -2.30 11.52
N TYR A 154 6.62 -3.39 11.74
CA TYR A 154 6.30 -4.35 12.79
C TYR A 154 6.48 -3.71 14.18
N ARG A 155 5.71 -4.21 15.16
CA ARG A 155 5.92 -3.90 16.58
C ARG A 155 6.91 -4.86 17.22
#